data_AF-A0A0M8N4V7-F1
#
_entry.id   AF-A0A0M8N4V7-F1
#
_cell.length_a   1.000
_cell.length_b   1.000
_cell.length_c   1.000
_cell.angle_alpha   90.00
_cell.angle_beta   90.00
_cell.angle_gamma   90.00
#
_symmetry.space_group_name_H-M   'P 1'
#
loop_
_entity.id
_entity.type
_entity.pdbx_description
1 polymer ?
#
loop_
_entity_poly.entity_id
_entity_poly.type
_entity_poly.pdbx_seq_one_letter_code
_entity_poly.pdbx_strand_id
1 'polypeptide(L)'
;MTAAGAETPEEKVRIVFGSRLLGPAEQEDRAAAKREQSTLVAGVLVPPRPEEPDNCCMSGCVNCVWDRYGEDLEEWTAKKMEAEETLRAMEMLEEEAYSDVPMSIREFIKLEKRLRDKHKQEGTAGG
;
A
#
# COMPACT_ATOMS: atom_id res chain seq x y z
N MET A 1 -28.77 28.15 -23.57
CA MET A 1 -29.04 26.75 -23.16
C MET A 1 -27.93 25.90 -23.75
N THR A 2 -26.96 25.55 -22.92
CA THR A 2 -25.72 24.85 -23.29
C THR A 2 -26.03 23.41 -23.72
N ALA A 3 -25.45 22.98 -24.85
CA ALA A 3 -25.60 21.64 -25.40
C ALA A 3 -24.94 20.61 -24.47
N ALA A 4 -25.73 19.69 -23.92
CA ALA A 4 -25.26 18.55 -23.16
C ALA A 4 -24.69 17.49 -24.12
N GLY A 5 -23.48 17.00 -23.79
CA GLY A 5 -22.65 16.14 -24.63
C GLY A 5 -23.31 14.84 -25.07
N ALA A 6 -23.05 14.47 -26.33
CA ALA A 6 -23.36 13.15 -26.84
C ALA A 6 -22.27 12.17 -26.38
N GLU A 7 -22.55 11.39 -25.34
CA GLU A 7 -21.71 10.27 -24.92
C GLU A 7 -21.62 9.23 -26.04
N THR A 8 -20.40 8.77 -26.33
CA THR A 8 -20.14 7.85 -27.45
C THR A 8 -20.76 6.47 -27.18
N PRO A 9 -21.14 5.69 -28.22
CA PRO A 9 -21.66 4.34 -28.05
C PRO A 9 -20.73 3.44 -27.22
N GLU A 10 -19.43 3.64 -27.36
CA GLU A 10 -18.38 2.93 -26.62
C GLU A 10 -18.42 3.24 -25.12
N GLU A 11 -18.67 4.49 -24.75
CA GLU A 11 -18.81 4.94 -23.36
C GLU A 11 -20.08 4.38 -22.73
N LYS A 12 -21.19 4.33 -23.48
CA LYS A 12 -22.43 3.69 -23.03
C LYS A 12 -22.29 2.18 -22.82
N VAL A 13 -21.53 1.50 -23.67
CA VAL A 13 -21.25 0.06 -23.49
C VAL A 13 -20.40 -0.17 -22.24
N ARG A 14 -19.41 0.69 -21.97
CA ARG A 14 -18.61 0.65 -20.72
C ARG A 14 -19.45 0.90 -19.47
N ILE A 15 -20.42 1.81 -19.54
CA ILE A 15 -21.33 2.12 -18.43
C ILE A 15 -22.32 0.96 -18.18
N VAL A 16 -22.92 0.42 -19.25
CA VAL A 16 -24.01 -0.57 -19.13
C VAL A 16 -23.51 -1.98 -18.85
N PHE A 17 -22.42 -2.39 -19.51
CA PHE A 17 -21.86 -3.73 -19.35
C PHE A 17 -20.63 -3.75 -18.42
N GLY A 18 -20.24 -2.60 -17.85
CA GLY A 18 -18.98 -2.46 -17.13
C GLY A 18 -17.77 -2.77 -18.04
N SER A 19 -16.59 -2.83 -17.44
CA SER A 19 -15.40 -3.41 -18.05
C SER A 19 -15.52 -4.93 -18.31
N ARG A 20 -16.65 -5.54 -17.95
CA ARG A 20 -16.93 -6.99 -18.04
C ARG A 20 -16.85 -7.57 -19.47
N LEU A 21 -17.05 -6.76 -20.51
CA LEU A 21 -16.86 -7.17 -21.91
C LEU A 21 -15.37 -7.22 -22.33
N LEU A 22 -14.49 -6.60 -21.53
CA LEU A 22 -13.04 -6.66 -21.68
C LEU A 22 -12.45 -7.23 -20.38
N GLY A 23 -12.57 -8.54 -20.17
CA GLY A 23 -11.98 -9.24 -19.03
C GLY A 23 -10.52 -8.86 -18.69
N PRO A 24 -9.65 -8.46 -19.64
CA PRO A 24 -8.33 -7.91 -19.33
C PRO A 24 -8.37 -6.51 -18.69
N ALA A 25 -9.25 -5.62 -19.16
CA ALA A 25 -9.35 -4.24 -18.66
C ALA A 25 -9.83 -4.21 -17.20
N GLU A 26 -10.79 -5.06 -16.83
CA GLU A 26 -11.28 -5.15 -15.44
C GLU A 26 -10.18 -5.63 -14.46
N GLN A 27 -9.25 -6.46 -14.93
CA GLN A 27 -8.08 -6.88 -14.14
C GLN A 27 -7.07 -5.75 -14.00
N GLU A 28 -6.84 -4.99 -15.06
CA GLU A 28 -5.95 -3.82 -15.04
C GLU A 28 -6.47 -2.71 -14.14
N ASP A 29 -7.77 -2.39 -14.20
CA ASP A 29 -8.42 -1.38 -13.36
C ASP A 29 -8.30 -1.75 -11.87
N ARG A 30 -8.50 -3.03 -11.53
CA ARG A 30 -8.32 -3.51 -10.15
C ARG A 30 -6.85 -3.46 -9.73
N ALA A 31 -5.93 -3.86 -10.59
CA ALA A 31 -4.50 -3.78 -10.30
C ALA A 31 -4.06 -2.32 -10.11
N ALA A 32 -4.63 -1.39 -10.87
CA ALA A 32 -4.43 0.04 -10.71
C ALA A 32 -4.98 0.55 -9.37
N ALA A 33 -6.22 0.20 -9.01
CA ALA A 33 -6.82 0.56 -7.72
C ALA A 33 -6.01 0.01 -6.53
N LYS A 34 -5.51 -1.23 -6.62
CA LYS A 34 -4.61 -1.83 -5.61
C LYS A 34 -3.30 -1.04 -5.48
N ARG A 35 -2.69 -0.65 -6.60
CA ARG A 35 -1.45 0.14 -6.63
C ARG A 35 -1.67 1.54 -6.05
N GLU A 36 -2.79 2.18 -6.35
CA GLU A 36 -3.12 3.51 -5.81
C GLU A 36 -3.27 3.48 -4.29
N GLN A 37 -3.87 2.42 -3.74
CA GLN A 37 -4.08 2.25 -2.30
C GLN A 37 -2.89 1.60 -1.57
N SER A 38 -1.81 1.30 -2.28
CA SER A 38 -0.64 0.62 -1.70
C SER A 38 0.26 1.59 -0.93
N THR A 39 0.85 1.10 0.16
CA THR A 39 1.74 1.89 1.02
C THR A 39 3.18 1.40 0.86
N LEU A 40 4.13 2.33 0.75
CA LEU A 40 5.55 2.01 0.71
C LEU A 40 6.10 1.81 2.13
N VAL A 41 6.51 0.59 2.46
CA VAL A 41 7.07 0.23 3.78
C VAL A 41 8.46 -0.37 3.57
N ALA A 42 9.50 0.30 4.09
CA ALA A 42 10.91 -0.13 3.92
C ALA A 42 11.34 -0.44 2.48
N GLY A 43 10.77 0.26 1.49
CA GLY A 43 11.05 0.03 0.07
C GLY A 43 10.20 -1.06 -0.59
N VAL A 44 9.35 -1.74 0.16
CA VAL A 44 8.39 -2.74 -0.32
C VAL A 44 7.01 -2.08 -0.50
N LEU A 45 6.39 -2.29 -1.66
CA LEU A 45 5.04 -1.81 -1.95
C LEU A 45 4.01 -2.80 -1.39
N VAL A 46 3.36 -2.44 -0.29
CA VAL A 46 2.37 -3.30 0.38
C VAL A 46 0.97 -2.91 -0.12
N PRO A 47 0.23 -3.83 -0.79
CA PRO A 47 -1.13 -3.55 -1.23
C PRO A 47 -2.07 -3.35 -0.02
N PRO A 48 -3.26 -2.74 -0.21
CA PRO A 48 -4.26 -2.70 0.85
C PRO A 48 -4.71 -4.10 1.24
N ARG A 49 -5.14 -4.28 2.50
CA ARG A 49 -5.73 -5.55 2.94
C ARG A 49 -7.04 -5.77 2.16
N PRO A 50 -7.22 -6.93 1.52
CA PRO A 50 -8.47 -7.21 0.81
C PRO A 50 -9.64 -7.32 1.80
N GLU A 51 -10.79 -6.79 1.41
CA GLU A 51 -12.04 -6.88 2.16
C GLU A 51 -12.78 -8.18 1.84
N GLU A 52 -13.49 -8.72 2.82
CA GLU A 52 -14.24 -9.96 2.66
C GLU A 52 -15.42 -9.76 1.71
N PRO A 53 -15.58 -10.60 0.68
CA PRO A 53 -16.65 -10.45 -0.29
C PRO A 53 -18.03 -10.78 0.29
N ASP A 54 -19.03 -9.96 -0.04
CA ASP A 54 -20.40 -10.04 0.47
C ASP A 54 -21.35 -10.89 -0.39
N ASN A 55 -20.93 -11.33 -1.59
CA ASN A 55 -21.77 -12.00 -2.58
C ASN A 55 -21.28 -13.40 -3.01
N CYS A 56 -21.35 -14.36 -2.09
CA CYS A 56 -21.08 -15.77 -2.41
C CYS A 56 -22.27 -16.44 -3.12
N CYS A 57 -22.10 -16.79 -4.40
CA CYS A 57 -23.15 -17.43 -5.21
C CYS A 57 -23.41 -18.91 -4.85
N MET A 58 -22.51 -19.57 -4.11
CA MET A 58 -22.58 -20.99 -3.68
C MET A 58 -22.85 -22.04 -4.78
N SER A 59 -22.86 -21.64 -6.06
CA SER A 59 -23.24 -22.49 -7.19
C SER A 59 -22.09 -22.83 -8.14
N GLY A 60 -20.83 -22.57 -7.74
CA GLY A 60 -19.65 -22.93 -8.54
C GLY A 60 -19.44 -22.07 -9.80
N CYS A 61 -19.48 -20.74 -9.67
CA CYS A 61 -19.18 -19.84 -10.78
C CYS A 61 -17.72 -20.00 -11.28
N VAL A 62 -17.51 -19.79 -12.59
CA VAL A 62 -16.18 -19.83 -13.23
C VAL A 62 -15.19 -18.78 -12.70
N ASN A 63 -15.71 -17.72 -12.08
CA ASN A 63 -14.91 -16.70 -11.40
C ASN A 63 -15.40 -16.63 -9.95
N CYS A 64 -14.84 -17.51 -9.12
CA CYS A 64 -15.19 -17.60 -7.71
C CYS A 64 -14.64 -16.38 -6.98
N VAL A 65 -15.54 -15.64 -6.31
CA VAL A 65 -15.16 -14.43 -5.56
C VAL A 65 -14.22 -14.78 -4.40
N TRP A 66 -14.38 -15.97 -3.80
CA TRP A 66 -13.51 -16.45 -2.73
C TRP A 66 -12.12 -16.84 -3.23
N ASP A 67 -12.00 -17.44 -4.41
CA ASP A 67 -10.69 -17.76 -4.99
C ASP A 67 -9.92 -16.46 -5.25
N ARG A 68 -10.62 -15.47 -5.84
CA ARG A 68 -10.08 -14.13 -6.10
C ARG A 68 -9.72 -13.34 -4.83
N TYR A 69 -10.47 -13.53 -3.74
CA TYR A 69 -10.14 -12.96 -2.43
C TYR A 69 -8.94 -13.67 -1.80
N GLY A 70 -8.87 -15.00 -1.92
CA GLY A 70 -7.74 -15.81 -1.46
C GLY A 70 -6.44 -15.37 -2.12
N GLU A 71 -6.42 -15.23 -3.44
CA GLU A 71 -5.25 -14.74 -4.20
C GLU A 71 -4.80 -13.35 -3.72
N ASP A 72 -5.75 -12.43 -3.53
CA ASP A 72 -5.45 -11.09 -3.01
C ASP A 72 -4.88 -11.12 -1.58
N LEU A 73 -5.39 -12.02 -0.75
CA LEU A 73 -4.96 -12.18 0.64
C LEU A 73 -3.54 -12.77 0.69
N GLU A 74 -3.25 -13.76 -0.15
CA GLU A 74 -1.91 -14.30 -0.34
C GLU A 74 -0.93 -13.23 -0.82
N GLU A 75 -1.31 -12.43 -1.81
CA GLU A 75 -0.49 -11.31 -2.29
C GLU A 75 -0.21 -10.29 -1.17
N TRP A 76 -1.24 -9.89 -0.44
CA TRP A 76 -1.12 -8.95 0.68
C TRP A 76 -0.22 -9.50 1.78
N THR A 77 -0.46 -10.73 2.23
CA THR A 77 0.35 -11.37 3.28
C THR A 77 1.81 -11.49 2.87
N ALA A 78 2.09 -11.94 1.64
CA ALA A 78 3.46 -12.06 1.14
C ALA A 78 4.19 -10.70 1.14
N LYS A 79 3.55 -9.65 0.62
CA LYS A 79 4.14 -8.30 0.57
C LYS A 79 4.30 -7.70 1.96
N LYS A 80 3.36 -7.95 2.87
CA LYS A 80 3.44 -7.50 4.25
C LYS A 80 4.60 -8.18 5.00
N MET A 81 4.80 -9.47 4.78
CA MET A 81 5.95 -10.22 5.34
C MET A 81 7.28 -9.70 4.79
N GLU A 82 7.39 -9.49 3.48
CA GLU A 82 8.59 -8.93 2.84
C GLU A 82 8.95 -7.55 3.40
N ALA A 83 7.94 -6.70 3.62
CA ALA A 83 8.11 -5.39 4.25
C ALA A 83 8.59 -5.51 5.71
N GLU A 84 8.00 -6.41 6.51
CA GLU A 84 8.40 -6.66 7.90
C GLU A 84 9.82 -7.23 8.01
N GLU A 85 10.21 -8.16 7.12
CA GLU A 85 11.57 -8.69 7.09
C GLU A 85 12.59 -7.62 6.72
N THR A 86 12.26 -6.77 5.73
CA THR A 86 13.13 -5.67 5.31
C THR A 86 13.29 -4.64 6.43
N LEU A 87 12.20 -4.27 7.12
CA LEU A 87 12.24 -3.42 8.30
C LEU A 87 13.14 -4.01 9.40
N ARG A 88 12.96 -5.30 9.69
CA ARG A 88 13.76 -6.00 10.70
C ARG A 88 15.24 -6.04 10.32
N ALA A 89 15.55 -6.28 9.05
CA ALA A 89 16.92 -6.25 8.56
C ALA A 89 17.54 -4.86 8.72
N MET A 90 16.80 -3.79 8.39
CA MET A 90 17.25 -2.41 8.60
C MET A 90 17.49 -2.10 10.08
N GLU A 91 16.61 -2.54 10.98
CA GLU A 91 16.78 -2.37 12.43
C GLU A 91 18.01 -3.12 12.94
N MET A 92 18.24 -4.36 12.50
CA MET A 92 19.45 -5.11 12.86
C MET A 92 20.73 -4.44 12.35
N LEU A 93 20.71 -3.88 11.14
CA LEU A 93 21.85 -3.13 10.60
C LEU A 93 22.12 -1.85 11.41
N GLU A 94 21.05 -1.18 11.88
CA GLU A 94 21.21 -0.03 12.78
C GLU A 94 21.80 -0.47 14.13
N GLU A 95 21.30 -1.54 14.75
CA GLU A 95 21.87 -2.06 16.00
C GLU A 95 23.35 -2.44 15.83
N GLU A 96 23.72 -3.12 14.73
CA GLU A 96 25.10 -3.47 14.43
C GLU A 96 25.97 -2.22 14.21
N ALA A 97 25.46 -1.20 13.51
CA ALA A 97 26.19 0.04 13.27
C ALA A 97 26.50 0.83 14.56
N TYR A 98 25.73 0.61 15.63
CA TYR A 98 25.94 1.24 16.94
C TYR A 98 26.49 0.27 18.00
N SER A 99 26.84 -0.97 17.63
CA SER A 99 27.31 -1.99 18.57
C SER A 99 28.62 -1.57 19.28
N ASP A 100 29.52 -0.91 18.55
CA ASP A 100 30.80 -0.38 19.05
C ASP A 100 30.66 0.96 19.80
N VAL A 101 29.47 1.57 19.80
CA VAL A 101 29.22 2.86 20.44
C VAL A 101 28.69 2.63 21.87
N PRO A 102 29.38 3.11 22.91
CA PRO A 102 28.90 3.00 24.29
C PRO A 102 27.48 3.54 24.46
N MET A 103 26.65 2.88 25.27
CA MET A 103 25.25 3.27 25.49
C MET A 103 25.08 4.75 25.88
N SER A 104 26.02 5.32 26.65
CA SER A 104 25.99 6.74 27.02
C SER A 104 26.03 7.67 25.80
N ILE A 105 26.86 7.34 24.80
CA ILE A 105 27.00 8.11 23.57
C ILE A 105 25.78 7.89 22.67
N ARG A 106 25.25 6.65 22.59
CA ARG A 106 24.03 6.35 21.83
C ARG A 106 22.83 7.17 22.31
N GLU A 107 22.63 7.23 23.62
CA GLU A 107 21.54 8.01 24.22
C GLU A 107 21.76 9.51 24.07
N PHE A 108 23.01 9.98 24.16
CA PHE A 108 23.36 11.37 23.89
C PHE A 108 23.03 11.77 22.43
N ILE A 109 23.38 10.93 21.45
CA ILE A 109 23.05 11.17 20.03
C ILE A 109 21.53 11.25 19.82
N LYS A 110 20.75 10.36 20.45
CA LYS A 110 19.28 10.40 20.38
C LYS A 110 18.72 11.69 20.98
N LEU A 111 19.27 12.14 22.10
CA LEU A 111 18.86 13.38 22.76
C LEU A 111 19.13 14.61 21.88
N GLU A 112 20.34 14.72 21.33
CA GLU A 112 20.73 15.82 20.43
C GLU A 112 19.86 15.86 19.16
N LYS A 113 19.54 14.70 18.56
CA LYS A 113 18.60 14.61 17.43
C LYS A 113 17.21 15.13 17.82
N ARG A 114 16.66 14.66 18.95
CA ARG A 114 15.35 15.09 19.45
C ARG A 114 15.30 16.59 19.73
N LEU A 115 16.34 17.13 20.36
CA LEU A 115 16.45 18.58 20.61
C LEU A 115 16.51 19.37 19.30
N ARG A 116 17.31 18.91 18.33
CA ARG A 116 17.39 19.55 17.00
C ARG A 116 16.05 19.57 16.27
N ASP A 117 15.28 18.50 16.32
CA ASP A 117 13.97 18.46 15.67
C ASP A 117 12.95 19.36 16.37
N LYS A 118 13.03 19.47 17.70
CA LYS A 118 12.25 20.46 18.46
C LYS A 118 12.61 21.90 18.05
N HIS A 119 13.90 22.23 17.95
CA HIS A 119 14.37 23.53 17.48
C HIS A 119 13.89 23.87 16.06
N LYS A 120 13.89 22.89 15.15
CA LYS A 120 13.31 23.06 13.80
C LYS A 120 11.81 23.35 13.83
N GLN A 121 11.07 22.68 14.71
CA GLN A 121 9.62 22.89 14.87
C GLN A 121 9.30 24.25 15.50
N GLU A 122 10.11 24.69 16.47
CA GLU A 122 9.91 25.94 17.21
C GLU A 122 10.54 27.15 16.50
N GLY A 123 11.30 26.94 15.41
CA GLY A 123 12.02 27.99 14.68
C GLY A 123 13.11 28.68 15.51
N THR A 124 13.52 28.07 16.63
CA THR A 124 14.53 28.62 17.54
C THR A 124 15.87 27.96 17.25
N ALA A 125 16.88 28.73 16.88
CA ALA A 125 18.26 28.22 16.86
C ALA A 125 18.74 28.14 18.31
N GLY A 126 19.03 26.94 18.81
CA GLY A 126 19.63 26.74 20.12
C GLY A 126 20.86 27.63 20.29
N GLY A 127 20.91 28.36 21.41
CA GLY A 127 21.90 29.40 21.70
C GLY A 127 23.28 28.88 22.07
#